data_AF-A0A0N0LS97-F1
#
_entry.id   AF-A0A0N0LS97-F1
#
_cell.length_a   1.000
_cell.length_b   1.000
_cell.length_c   1.000
_cell.angle_alpha   90.00
_cell.angle_beta   90.00
_cell.angle_gamma   90.00
#
_symmetry.space_group_name_H-M   'P 1'
#
loop_
_entity.id
_entity.type
_entity.pdbx_description
1 polymer ?
#
loop_
_entity_poly.entity_id
_entity_poly.type
_entity_poly.pdbx_seq_one_letter_code
_entity_poly.pdbx_strand_id
1 'polypeptide(L)' 'MYFSYGEECERLQEDSRHSSDVNLHIITQGYNNGEEVEVELGTRTQKIIVNGKVNNNEVVIQDIESKFKRK' A
#
# COMPACT_ATOMS: atom_id res chain seq x y z
N MET A 1 5.14 -8.62 0.40
CA MET A 1 4.63 -7.32 -0.09
C MET A 1 4.37 -7.45 -1.57
N TYR A 2 3.29 -6.85 -2.09
CA TYR A 2 3.02 -6.75 -3.52
C TYR A 2 2.17 -5.51 -3.80
N PHE A 3 2.03 -5.16 -5.08
CA PHE A 3 1.15 -4.08 -5.52
C PHE A 3 -0.07 -4.66 -6.26
N SER A 4 -1.19 -3.97 -6.17
CA SER A 4 -2.40 -4.22 -6.95
C SER A 4 -2.94 -2.92 -7.53
N TYR A 5 -3.96 -2.99 -8.37
CA TYR A 5 -4.60 -1.79 -8.92
C TYR A 5 -6.13 -1.93 -8.99
N GLY A 6 -6.80 -0.78 -9.00
CA GLY A 6 -8.26 -0.69 -9.09
C GLY A 6 -8.98 -1.12 -7.81
N GLU A 7 -10.31 -0.98 -7.81
CA GLU A 7 -11.18 -1.29 -6.66
C GLU A 7 -11.13 -2.78 -6.29
N GLU A 8 -11.05 -3.66 -7.29
CA GLU A 8 -10.97 -5.11 -7.11
C GLU A 8 -9.60 -5.61 -6.64
N CYS A 9 -8.63 -4.70 -6.43
CA CYS A 9 -7.27 -5.02 -6.00
C CYS A 9 -6.62 -6.11 -6.87
N GLU A 10 -6.70 -5.96 -8.20
CA GLU A 10 -6.09 -6.92 -9.12
C GLU A 10 -4.56 -6.85 -8.99
N ARG A 11 -3.94 -7.98 -8.67
CA ARG A 11 -2.50 -8.03 -8.39
C ARG A 11 -1.69 -7.70 -9.63
N LEU A 12 -0.78 -6.73 -9.48
CA LEU A 12 0.15 -6.34 -10.53
C LEU A 12 1.16 -7.47 -10.78
N GLN A 13 1.34 -7.80 -12.06
CA GLN A 13 2.40 -8.70 -12.53
C GLN A 13 3.71 -7.92 -12.74
N GLU A 14 4.83 -8.62 -12.96
CA GLU A 14 6.20 -8.08 -12.90
C GLU A 14 6.42 -6.78 -13.69
N ASP A 15 5.93 -6.71 -14.93
CA ASP A 15 5.95 -5.49 -15.73
C ASP A 15 4.53 -4.92 -15.84
N SER A 16 4.28 -3.78 -15.21
CA SER A 16 3.01 -3.08 -15.30
C SER A 16 3.17 -1.63 -15.78
N ARG A 17 2.23 -1.21 -16.63
CA ARG A 17 2.09 0.19 -17.08
C ARG A 17 0.98 0.93 -16.32
N HIS A 18 0.38 0.30 -15.30
CA HIS A 18 -0.65 0.93 -14.48
C HIS A 18 0.01 1.94 -13.53
N SER A 19 -0.37 3.21 -13.69
CA SER A 19 0.17 4.34 -12.93
C SER A 19 -0.96 5.15 -12.28
N SER A 20 -2.07 4.50 -11.93
CA SER A 20 -3.18 5.10 -11.21
C SER A 20 -3.87 4.02 -10.38
N ASP A 21 -4.49 4.42 -9.27
CA ASP A 21 -5.25 3.54 -8.38
C ASP A 21 -4.44 2.35 -7.87
N VAL A 22 -3.13 2.55 -7.64
CA VAL A 22 -2.21 1.53 -7.16
C VAL A 22 -2.39 1.34 -5.66
N ASN A 23 -2.53 0.09 -5.23
CA ASN A 23 -2.62 -0.29 -3.83
C ASN A 23 -1.37 -1.04 -3.39
N LEU A 24 -0.97 -0.87 -2.13
CA LEU A 24 0.14 -1.58 -1.50
C LEU A 24 -0.39 -2.62 -0.52
N HIS A 25 0.05 -3.86 -0.70
CA HIS A 25 -0.26 -4.99 0.16
C HIS A 25 0.97 -5.42 0.96
N ILE A 26 0.87 -5.39 2.29
CA ILE A 26 1.92 -5.78 3.22
C ILE A 26 1.46 -7.02 3.98
N ILE A 27 2.10 -8.15 3.70
CA ILE A 27 1.89 -9.39 4.44
C ILE A 27 2.66 -9.28 5.75
N THR A 28 1.96 -9.46 6.86
CA THR A 28 2.47 -9.33 8.23
C THR A 28 2.53 -10.71 8.90
N GLN A 29 3.43 -10.87 9.87
CA GLN A 29 3.53 -12.07 10.70
C GLN A 29 3.80 -11.65 12.14
N GLY A 30 3.16 -12.31 13.10
CA GLY A 30 3.29 -11.98 14.52
C GLY A 30 2.48 -10.77 14.97
N TYR A 31 1.62 -10.22 14.11
CA TYR A 31 0.67 -9.16 14.44
C TYR A 31 -0.74 -9.73 14.63
N ASN A 32 -1.49 -9.13 15.55
CA ASN A 32 -2.90 -9.37 15.77
C ASN A 32 -3.76 -8.46 14.87
N ASN A 33 -4.97 -8.92 14.55
CA ASN A 33 -5.95 -8.10 13.87
C ASN A 33 -6.24 -6.81 14.66
N GLY A 34 -6.23 -5.68 13.96
CA GLY A 34 -6.45 -4.35 14.52
C GLY A 34 -5.17 -3.61 14.94
N GLU A 35 -4.02 -4.30 15.02
CA GLU A 35 -2.74 -3.62 15.26
C GLU A 35 -2.36 -2.71 14.10
N GLU A 36 -1.69 -1.60 14.41
CA GLU A 36 -1.32 -0.58 13.43
C GLU A 36 0.11 -0.82 12.94
N VAL A 37 0.28 -0.73 11.63
CA VAL A 37 1.57 -0.74 10.96
C VAL A 37 1.75 0.63 10.29
N GLU A 38 2.77 1.34 10.74
CA GLU A 38 3.25 2.57 10.11
C GLU A 38 4.32 2.23 9.07
N VAL A 39 4.24 2.88 7.91
CA VAL A 39 5.13 2.63 6.77
C VAL A 39 5.58 3.98 6.21
N GLU A 40 6.90 4.18 6.14
CA GLU A 40 7.49 5.28 5.40
C GLU A 40 7.64 4.87 3.92
N LEU A 41 6.93 5.55 3.02
CA LEU A 41 7.04 5.36 1.58
C LEU A 41 7.84 6.51 0.96
N GLY A 42 8.87 6.17 0.20
CA GLY A 42 9.71 7.13 -0.51
C GLY A 42 9.52 7.04 -2.03
N THR A 43 9.40 8.19 -2.68
CA THR A 43 9.66 8.34 -4.12
C THR A 43 11.04 8.98 -4.32
N ARG A 44 11.42 9.21 -5.58
CA ARG A 44 12.64 9.97 -5.91
C ARG A 44 12.67 11.39 -5.33
N THR A 45 11.52 11.99 -5.04
CA THR A 45 11.41 13.43 -4.72
C THR A 45 10.76 13.71 -3.36
N GLN A 46 10.15 12.72 -2.73
CA GLN A 46 9.39 12.91 -1.49
C GLN A 46 9.29 11.65 -0.66
N LYS A 47 9.00 11.83 0.62
CA LYS A 47 8.64 10.76 1.56
C LYS A 47 7.28 11.07 2.16
N ILE A 48 6.49 10.04 2.39
CA ILE A 48 5.22 10.12 3.12
C ILE A 48 5.18 9.02 4.17
N ILE A 49 4.43 9.27 5.24
CA ILE A 49 4.13 8.25 6.24
C ILE A 49 2.67 7.87 6.05
N VAL A 50 2.42 6.58 5.97
CA VAL A 50 1.07 6.00 5.84
C VAL A 50 0.91 4.90 6.88
N ASN A 51 -0.30 4.79 7.41
CA ASN A 51 -0.62 3.82 8.45
C ASN A 51 -1.77 2.95 7.98
N GLY A 52 -1.74 1.67 8.37
CA GLY A 52 -2.81 0.74 8.10
C GLY A 52 -2.98 -0.25 9.25
N LYS A 53 -4.17 -0.83 9.36
CA LYS A 53 -4.47 -1.83 10.38
C LYS A 53 -4.33 -3.22 9.80
N VAL A 54 -3.73 -4.11 10.59
CA VAL A 54 -3.63 -5.53 10.26
C VAL A 54 -5.02 -6.13 10.26
N ASN A 55 -5.35 -6.82 9.18
CA ASN A 55 -6.56 -7.62 9.06
C ASN A 55 -6.20 -8.89 8.29
N ASN A 56 -6.43 -10.06 8.90
CA ASN A 56 -6.11 -11.36 8.31
C ASN A 56 -4.66 -11.46 7.82
N ASN A 57 -3.72 -11.05 8.68
CA ASN A 57 -2.27 -11.02 8.41
C ASN A 57 -1.85 -10.09 7.28
N GLU A 58 -2.69 -9.14 6.88
CA GLU A 58 -2.39 -8.21 5.80
C GLU A 58 -2.73 -6.77 6.19
N VAL A 59 -1.94 -5.83 5.68
CA VAL A 59 -2.26 -4.40 5.66
C VAL A 59 -2.39 -3.98 4.20
N VAL A 60 -3.53 -3.39 3.86
CA VAL A 60 -3.80 -2.87 2.51
C VAL A 60 -3.89 -1.35 2.57
N ILE A 61 -3.02 -0.67 1.83
CA ILE A 61 -3.03 0.78 1.67
C ILE A 61 -3.49 1.06 0.24
N GLN A 62 -4.73 1.53 0.11
CA GLN A 62 -5.32 1.80 -1.20
C GLN A 62 -4.93 3.18 -1.72
N ASP A 63 -4.84 3.27 -3.05
CA ASP A 63 -4.53 4.49 -3.79
C ASP A 63 -3.33 5.24 -3.19
N ILE A 64 -2.16 4.60 -3.25
CA ILE A 64 -0.93 5.14 -2.68
C ILE A 64 -0.48 6.41 -3.39
N GLU A 65 -0.80 6.58 -4.66
CA GLU A 65 -0.47 7.79 -5.43
C GLU A 65 -1.21 9.03 -4.92
N SER A 66 -2.48 8.93 -4.52
CA SER A 66 -3.16 10.10 -3.95
C SER A 66 -2.53 10.54 -2.63
N LYS A 67 -1.89 9.63 -1.88
CA LYS A 67 -1.17 9.97 -0.64
C LYS A 67 0.10 10.78 -0.89
N PHE A 68 0.61 10.73 -2.11
CA PHE A 68 1.78 11.46 -2.58
C PHE A 68 1.45 12.85 -3.15
N LYS A 69 0.16 13.22 -3.29
CA LYS A 69 -0.21 14.55 -3.78
C LYS A 69 0.00 15.60 -2.68
N ARG A 70 0.94 16.51 -2.93
CA ARG A 70 1.14 17.73 -2.13
C ARG A 70 -0.12 18.60 -2.17
N LYS A 71 -0.47 19.19 -1.02
CA LYS A 71 -1.38 20.34 -0.91
C LYS A 71 -0.96 21.47 -1.85
#